data_AF-A0AAN0J097-F1
#
_entry.id   AF-A0AAN0J097-F1
#
_cell.length_a   1.000
_cell.length_b   1.000
_cell.length_c   1.000
_cell.angle_alpha   90.00
_cell.angle_beta   90.00
_cell.angle_gamma   90.00
#
_symmetry.space_group_name_H-M   'P 1'
#
loop_
_entity.id
_entity.type
_entity.pdbx_description
1 polymer ?
#
loop_
_entity_poly.entity_id
_entity_poly.type
_entity_poly.pdbx_seq_one_letter_code
_entity_poly.pdbx_strand_id
1 'polypeptide(L)'
;MRTALSKGADLNWRNPDRDNRTPLHVAVECKRIDAVQWLLDKGANLELRDIAGATPLIYAAYNGHIQVVAVLLEKGADVVASDNIGYTAYDWAKEEGKAEVVTILRVSSEVYRNKLLKSMKEGLVTCDVTLDEFFPFTQQLQSFTVKYYHS
;
A
#
# COMPACT_ATOMS: atom_id res chain seq x y z
N MET A 1 0.39 -21.72 -18.37
CA MET A 1 1.01 -20.47 -17.86
C MET A 1 2.52 -20.36 -18.16
N ARG A 2 3.29 -21.45 -18.33
CA ARG A 2 4.73 -21.37 -18.65
C ARG A 2 5.10 -20.93 -20.08
N THR A 3 4.18 -21.00 -21.05
CA THR A 3 4.52 -20.85 -22.48
C THR A 3 4.48 -19.42 -23.01
N ALA A 4 3.84 -18.46 -22.31
CA ALA A 4 3.72 -17.07 -22.79
C ALA A 4 4.89 -16.16 -22.37
N LEU A 5 5.67 -16.58 -21.37
CA LEU A 5 6.68 -15.73 -20.71
C LEU A 5 8.11 -15.99 -21.20
N SER A 6 8.32 -16.95 -22.10
CA SER A 6 9.65 -17.28 -22.65
C SER A 6 10.11 -16.37 -23.81
N LYS A 7 9.35 -15.33 -24.17
CA LYS A 7 9.62 -14.46 -25.33
C LYS A 7 9.78 -12.97 -25.03
N GLY A 8 10.21 -12.59 -23.82
CA GLY A 8 10.40 -11.17 -23.48
C GLY A 8 9.08 -10.39 -23.33
N ALA A 9 8.04 -11.06 -22.83
CA ALA A 9 6.79 -10.41 -22.48
C ALA A 9 7.04 -9.38 -21.37
N ASP A 10 6.67 -8.12 -21.64
CA ASP A 10 6.75 -7.05 -20.66
C ASP A 10 5.76 -7.31 -19.51
N LEU A 11 6.30 -7.56 -18.31
CA LEU A 11 5.53 -7.84 -17.10
C LEU A 11 4.71 -6.62 -16.64
N ASN A 12 5.10 -5.43 -17.11
CA ASN A 12 4.50 -4.15 -16.80
C ASN A 12 3.62 -3.62 -17.93
N TRP A 13 3.41 -4.43 -18.98
CA TRP A 13 2.53 -4.06 -20.08
C TRP A 13 1.14 -3.69 -19.56
N ARG A 14 0.62 -2.55 -20.04
CA ARG A 14 -0.71 -2.05 -19.71
C ARG A 14 -1.62 -2.29 -20.90
N ASN A 15 -2.69 -3.06 -20.69
CA ASN A 15 -3.61 -3.41 -21.76
C ASN A 15 -4.64 -2.29 -21.98
N PRO A 16 -4.57 -1.51 -23.09
CA PRO A 16 -5.50 -0.40 -23.32
C PRO A 16 -6.95 -0.86 -23.51
N ASP A 17 -7.16 -2.09 -23.99
CA ASP A 17 -8.49 -2.68 -24.18
C ASP A 17 -9.07 -3.27 -22.89
N ARG A 18 -8.29 -3.28 -21.79
CA ARG A 18 -8.69 -3.81 -20.48
C ARG A 18 -8.29 -2.86 -19.36
N ASP A 19 -8.73 -1.61 -19.48
CA ASP A 19 -8.63 -0.62 -18.41
C ASP A 19 -7.18 -0.31 -18.00
N ASN A 20 -6.21 -0.49 -18.92
CA ASN A 20 -4.78 -0.42 -18.61
C ASN A 20 -4.31 -1.37 -17.51
N ARG A 21 -5.03 -2.48 -17.28
CA ARG A 21 -4.61 -3.52 -16.35
C ARG A 21 -3.30 -4.17 -16.80
N THR A 22 -2.47 -4.45 -15.81
CA THR A 22 -1.20 -5.18 -15.99
C THR A 22 -1.41 -6.68 -15.78
N PRO A 23 -0.47 -7.54 -16.19
CA PRO A 23 -0.47 -8.96 -15.84
C PRO A 23 -0.65 -9.23 -14.34
N LEU A 24 -0.11 -8.34 -13.48
CA LEU A 24 -0.25 -8.45 -12.03
C LEU A 24 -1.69 -8.19 -11.56
N HIS A 25 -2.37 -7.17 -12.11
CA HIS A 25 -3.80 -6.94 -11.82
C HIS A 25 -4.64 -8.17 -12.14
N VAL A 26 -4.44 -8.76 -13.32
CA VAL A 26 -5.19 -9.95 -13.75
C VAL A 26 -4.88 -11.16 -12.84
N ALA A 27 -3.62 -11.32 -12.41
CA ALA A 27 -3.25 -12.40 -11.49
C ALA A 27 -3.90 -12.25 -10.11
N VAL A 28 -3.97 -11.02 -9.59
CA VAL A 28 -4.63 -10.67 -8.33
C VAL A 28 -6.14 -10.91 -8.40
N GLU A 29 -6.78 -10.41 -9.46
CA GLU A 29 -8.22 -10.57 -9.73
C GLU A 29 -8.59 -12.05 -9.82
N CYS A 30 -7.76 -12.87 -10.47
CA CYS A 30 -7.96 -14.31 -10.58
C CYS A 30 -7.54 -15.09 -9.32
N LYS A 31 -7.10 -14.44 -8.24
CA LYS A 31 -6.63 -15.07 -6.97
C LYS A 31 -5.52 -16.12 -7.18
N ARG A 32 -4.67 -15.95 -8.20
CA ARG A 32 -3.62 -16.93 -8.51
C ARG A 32 -2.32 -16.58 -7.79
N ILE A 33 -2.18 -17.04 -6.55
CA ILE A 33 -1.02 -16.77 -5.68
C ILE A 33 0.30 -17.10 -6.40
N ASP A 34 0.40 -18.29 -7.01
CA ASP A 34 1.62 -18.70 -7.74
C ASP A 34 1.99 -17.72 -8.85
N ALA A 35 0.99 -17.17 -9.55
CA ALA A 35 1.21 -16.21 -10.62
C ALA A 35 1.61 -14.83 -10.07
N VAL A 36 0.96 -14.39 -8.98
CA VAL A 36 1.30 -13.14 -8.29
C VAL A 36 2.75 -13.21 -7.79
N GLN A 37 3.10 -14.26 -7.06
CA GLN A 37 4.45 -14.47 -6.53
C GLN A 37 5.48 -14.51 -7.66
N TRP A 38 5.22 -15.29 -8.70
CA TRP A 38 6.13 -15.39 -9.85
C TRP A 38 6.33 -14.05 -10.55
N LEU A 39 5.27 -13.25 -10.74
CA LEU A 39 5.37 -11.93 -11.36
C LEU A 39 6.20 -10.97 -10.50
N LEU A 40 5.97 -10.95 -9.19
CA LEU A 40 6.70 -10.11 -8.25
C LEU A 40 8.18 -10.52 -8.16
N ASP A 41 8.48 -11.82 -8.14
CA ASP A 41 9.85 -12.34 -8.14
C ASP A 41 10.60 -12.03 -9.45
N LYS A 42 9.86 -11.77 -10.53
CA LYS A 42 10.42 -11.32 -11.82
C LYS A 42 10.49 -9.80 -11.97
N GLY A 43 10.13 -9.04 -10.93
CA GLY A 43 10.23 -7.59 -10.92
C GLY A 43 9.04 -6.86 -11.56
N ALA A 44 7.85 -7.48 -11.60
CA ALA A 44 6.64 -6.76 -11.94
C ALA A 44 6.43 -5.59 -10.96
N ASN A 45 6.10 -4.42 -11.49
CA ASN A 45 5.85 -3.22 -10.72
C ASN A 45 4.46 -3.31 -10.08
N LEU A 46 4.45 -3.35 -8.76
CA LEU A 46 3.28 -3.49 -7.91
C LEU A 46 2.52 -2.18 -7.65
N GLU A 47 3.08 -1.03 -8.07
CA GLU A 47 2.47 0.30 -7.96
C GLU A 47 1.83 0.81 -9.25
N LEU A 48 1.87 0.01 -10.33
CA LEU A 48 1.19 0.39 -11.57
C LEU A 48 -0.30 0.46 -11.35
N ARG A 49 -0.91 1.52 -11.91
CA ARG A 49 -2.33 1.80 -11.77
C ARG A 49 -3.08 1.46 -13.04
N ASP A 50 -4.30 0.96 -12.89
CA ASP A 50 -5.26 0.85 -13.99
C ASP A 50 -5.87 2.22 -14.36
N ILE A 51 -6.91 2.26 -15.18
CA ILE A 51 -7.58 3.50 -15.60
C ILE A 51 -8.34 4.19 -14.46
N ALA A 52 -8.82 3.43 -13.48
CA ALA A 52 -9.48 3.94 -12.29
C ALA A 52 -8.47 4.44 -11.24
N GLY A 53 -7.16 4.29 -11.50
CA GLY A 53 -6.11 4.63 -10.56
C GLY A 53 -5.86 3.53 -9.52
N ALA A 54 -6.54 2.39 -9.63
CA ALA A 54 -6.43 1.31 -8.67
C ALA A 54 -5.13 0.53 -8.86
N THR A 55 -4.47 0.22 -7.74
CA THR A 55 -3.28 -0.63 -7.68
C THR A 55 -3.68 -2.10 -7.50
N PRO A 56 -2.77 -3.06 -7.75
CA PRO A 56 -2.97 -4.46 -7.40
C PRO A 56 -3.40 -4.69 -5.94
N LEU A 57 -2.91 -3.88 -4.99
CA LEU A 57 -3.31 -3.97 -3.59
C LEU A 57 -4.78 -3.57 -3.39
N ILE A 58 -5.24 -2.51 -4.06
CA ILE A 58 -6.66 -2.10 -4.04
C ILE A 58 -7.57 -3.21 -4.58
N TYR A 59 -7.20 -3.84 -5.70
CA TYR A 59 -7.94 -4.99 -6.24
C TYR A 59 -8.01 -6.17 -5.26
N ALA A 60 -6.88 -6.51 -4.62
CA ALA A 60 -6.84 -7.59 -3.65
C ALA A 60 -7.73 -7.30 -2.44
N ALA A 61 -7.76 -6.03 -2.02
CA ALA A 61 -8.52 -5.60 -0.86
C ALA A 61 -10.02 -5.53 -1.12
N TYR A 62 -10.42 -4.94 -2.26
CA TYR A 62 -11.80 -4.91 -2.75
C TYR A 62 -12.41 -6.33 -2.83
N ASN A 63 -11.67 -7.28 -3.42
CA ASN A 63 -12.12 -8.66 -3.56
C ASN A 63 -11.98 -9.51 -2.28
N GLY A 64 -11.36 -8.99 -1.21
CA GLY A 64 -11.14 -9.75 0.03
C GLY A 64 -10.12 -10.88 -0.11
N HIS A 65 -9.16 -10.77 -1.02
CA HIS A 65 -8.15 -11.81 -1.28
C HIS A 65 -7.01 -11.77 -0.25
N ILE A 66 -7.30 -12.16 0.99
CA ILE A 66 -6.41 -12.11 2.17
C ILE A 66 -4.97 -12.56 1.88
N GLN A 67 -4.78 -13.74 1.28
CA GLN A 67 -3.44 -14.25 0.98
C GLN A 67 -2.69 -13.41 -0.07
N VAL A 68 -3.41 -12.88 -1.07
CA VAL A 68 -2.83 -11.99 -2.07
C VAL A 68 -2.42 -10.66 -1.42
N VAL A 69 -3.26 -10.12 -0.54
CA VAL A 69 -2.97 -8.91 0.24
C VAL A 69 -1.69 -9.11 1.04
N ALA A 70 -1.55 -10.23 1.77
CA ALA A 70 -0.36 -10.52 2.54
C ALA A 70 0.92 -10.56 1.67
N VAL A 71 0.89 -11.26 0.53
CA VAL A 71 2.04 -11.32 -0.39
C VAL A 71 2.42 -9.95 -0.94
N LEU A 72 1.42 -9.13 -1.33
CA LEU A 72 1.67 -7.78 -1.85
C LEU A 72 2.30 -6.88 -0.77
N LEU A 73 1.84 -6.96 0.47
CA LEU A 73 2.40 -6.22 1.60
C LEU A 73 3.83 -6.66 1.94
N GLU A 74 4.11 -7.97 1.93
CA GLU A 74 5.45 -8.51 2.13
C GLU A 74 6.44 -8.03 1.07
N LYS A 75 5.97 -7.84 -0.16
CA LYS A 75 6.76 -7.29 -1.28
C LYS A 75 6.87 -5.77 -1.26
N GLY A 76 6.29 -5.10 -0.26
CA GLY A 76 6.43 -3.66 -0.04
C GLY A 76 5.44 -2.80 -0.81
N ALA A 77 4.24 -3.31 -1.09
CA ALA A 77 3.17 -2.49 -1.66
C ALA A 77 2.81 -1.30 -0.77
N ASP A 78 2.60 -0.15 -1.40
CA ASP A 78 2.20 1.07 -0.75
C ASP A 78 0.77 0.96 -0.21
N VAL A 79 0.67 0.89 1.11
CA VAL A 79 -0.61 0.75 1.83
C VAL A 79 -1.44 2.01 1.81
N VAL A 80 -0.83 3.18 1.54
CA VAL A 80 -1.54 4.47 1.48
C VAL A 80 -1.86 4.90 0.05
N ALA A 81 -1.49 4.10 -0.96
CA ALA A 81 -1.86 4.36 -2.33
C ALA A 81 -3.40 4.38 -2.47
N SER A 82 -3.90 5.46 -3.06
CA SER A 82 -5.32 5.65 -3.35
C SER A 82 -5.59 5.66 -4.86
N ASP A 83 -6.80 5.26 -5.23
CA ASP A 83 -7.30 5.37 -6.60
C ASP A 83 -7.68 6.81 -6.99
N ASN A 84 -8.30 6.99 -8.16
CA ASN A 84 -8.68 8.32 -8.67
C ASN A 84 -9.83 8.96 -7.89
N ILE A 85 -10.59 8.21 -7.09
CA ILE A 85 -11.63 8.76 -6.21
C ILE A 85 -11.09 9.02 -4.78
N GLY A 86 -9.80 8.74 -4.55
CA GLY A 86 -9.13 8.95 -3.28
C GLY A 86 -9.30 7.80 -2.28
N TYR A 87 -9.82 6.65 -2.72
CA TYR A 87 -10.03 5.49 -1.86
C TYR A 87 -8.78 4.62 -1.82
N THR A 88 -8.35 4.27 -0.62
CA THR A 88 -7.25 3.35 -0.39
C THR A 88 -7.74 1.90 -0.40
N ALA A 89 -6.79 0.95 -0.38
CA ALA A 89 -7.11 -0.46 -0.19
C ALA A 89 -7.89 -0.71 1.12
N TYR A 90 -7.62 0.07 2.17
CA TYR A 90 -8.35 -0.02 3.43
C TYR A 90 -9.79 0.44 3.29
N ASP A 91 -10.03 1.56 2.60
CA ASP A 91 -11.37 2.11 2.40
C ASP A 91 -12.24 1.13 1.61
N TRP A 92 -11.72 0.61 0.49
CA TRP A 92 -12.42 -0.40 -0.29
C TRP A 92 -12.70 -1.69 0.49
N ALA A 93 -11.73 -2.21 1.25
CA ALA A 93 -11.96 -3.38 2.08
C ALA A 93 -13.04 -3.14 3.15
N LYS A 94 -13.12 -1.92 3.68
CA LYS A 94 -14.12 -1.54 4.67
C LYS A 94 -15.52 -1.42 4.05
N GLU A 95 -15.65 -0.72 2.93
CA GLU A 95 -16.91 -0.56 2.20
C GLU A 95 -17.47 -1.93 1.76
N GLU A 96 -16.60 -2.81 1.27
CA GLU A 96 -16.96 -4.16 0.82
C GLU A 96 -17.12 -5.19 1.97
N GLY A 97 -16.98 -4.75 3.23
CA GLY A 97 -17.18 -5.60 4.42
C GLY A 97 -16.12 -6.68 4.63
N LYS A 98 -14.91 -6.52 4.09
CA LYS A 98 -13.80 -7.49 4.18
C LYS A 98 -13.04 -7.36 5.50
N ALA A 99 -13.69 -7.70 6.62
CA ALA A 99 -13.19 -7.48 7.99
C ALA A 99 -11.77 -8.01 8.25
N GLU A 100 -11.42 -9.18 7.70
CA GLU A 100 -10.07 -9.75 7.85
C GLU A 100 -9.00 -8.93 7.11
N VAL A 101 -9.30 -8.47 5.88
CA VAL A 101 -8.40 -7.60 5.13
C VAL A 101 -8.24 -6.24 5.80
N VAL A 102 -9.33 -5.66 6.29
CA VAL A 102 -9.31 -4.41 7.08
C VAL A 102 -8.37 -4.55 8.28
N THR A 103 -8.43 -5.69 8.97
CA THR A 103 -7.56 -5.96 10.11
C THR A 103 -6.09 -6.04 9.69
N ILE A 104 -5.78 -6.75 8.61
CA ILE A 104 -4.42 -6.87 8.08
C ILE A 104 -3.86 -5.50 7.66
N LEU A 105 -4.63 -4.72 6.90
CA LEU A 105 -4.20 -3.41 6.42
C LEU A 105 -4.00 -2.41 7.57
N ARG A 106 -4.88 -2.45 8.59
CA ARG A 106 -4.75 -1.64 9.81
C ARG A 106 -3.47 -1.98 10.58
N VAL A 107 -3.19 -3.27 10.79
CA VAL A 107 -1.97 -3.69 11.48
C VAL A 107 -0.73 -3.32 10.66
N SER A 108 -0.81 -3.44 9.34
CA SER A 108 0.31 -3.13 8.45
C SER A 108 0.68 -1.64 8.49
N SER A 109 -0.28 -0.71 8.53
CA SER A 109 0.01 0.72 8.64
C SER A 109 0.69 1.09 9.96
N GLU A 110 0.31 0.44 11.07
CA GLU A 110 0.98 0.56 12.36
C GLU A 110 2.40 -0.04 12.34
N VAL A 111 2.59 -1.18 11.67
CA VAL A 111 3.90 -1.83 11.53
C VAL A 111 4.87 -0.96 10.72
N TYR A 112 4.43 -0.34 9.62
CA TYR A 112 5.27 0.60 8.86
C TYR A 112 5.61 1.85 9.68
N ARG A 113 4.65 2.42 10.40
CA ARG A 113 4.88 3.53 11.34
C ARG A 113 5.88 3.14 12.43
N ASN A 114 5.76 1.95 13.00
CA ASN A 114 6.65 1.45 14.05
C ASN A 114 8.04 1.09 13.52
N LYS A 115 8.15 0.59 12.28
CA LYS A 115 9.43 0.32 11.61
C LYS A 115 10.17 1.61 11.29
N LEU A 116 9.47 2.65 10.80
CA LEU A 116 10.00 4.00 10.61
C LEU A 116 10.45 4.62 11.94
N LEU A 117 9.60 4.58 12.97
CA LEU A 117 9.94 5.08 14.31
C LEU A 117 11.11 4.33 14.94
N LYS A 118 11.22 3.02 14.72
CA LYS A 118 12.34 2.19 15.17
C LYS A 118 13.61 2.52 14.40
N SER A 119 13.57 2.63 13.08
CA SER A 119 14.73 3.03 12.28
C SER A 119 15.17 4.47 12.55
N MET A 120 14.23 5.37 12.89
CA MET A 120 14.56 6.74 13.33
C MET A 120 15.19 6.74 14.73
N LYS A 121 14.78 5.85 15.63
CA LYS A 121 15.40 5.70 16.97
C LYS A 121 16.74 4.97 16.93
N GLU A 122 16.91 3.99 16.05
CA GLU A 122 18.15 3.24 15.88
C GLU A 122 19.20 4.00 15.05
N GLY A 123 18.75 4.93 14.19
CA GLY A 123 19.60 5.89 13.48
C GLY A 123 19.93 7.16 14.28
N LEU A 124 19.23 7.45 15.37
CA LEU A 124 19.60 8.49 16.34
C LEU A 124 20.48 7.90 17.45
N VAL A 125 21.69 7.48 17.09
CA VAL A 125 22.79 7.44 18.05
C VAL A 125 23.77 8.52 17.62
N THR A 126 23.81 9.56 18.47
CA THR A 126 24.70 10.74 18.50
C THR A 126 24.60 11.69 17.31
N CYS A 127 23.82 12.76 17.48
CA CYS A 127 24.32 14.13 17.37
C CYS A 127 23.40 15.02 18.20
N ASP A 128 23.95 15.63 19.25
CA ASP A 128 23.30 16.68 20.03
C ASP A 128 23.07 17.90 19.12
N VAL A 129 21.98 17.92 18.37
CA VAL A 129 21.55 19.11 17.62
C VAL A 129 20.12 19.43 18.01
N THR A 130 19.98 20.64 18.52
CA THR A 130 18.80 21.25 19.12
C THR A 130 17.54 21.13 18.26
N LEU A 131 16.42 20.86 18.93
CA LEU A 131 15.07 20.63 18.40
C LEU A 131 14.44 21.89 17.77
N ASP A 132 15.02 22.47 16.71
CA ASP A 132 14.41 23.65 16.05
C ASP A 132 14.23 23.55 14.53
N GLU A 133 14.74 22.53 13.82
CA GLU A 133 14.71 22.56 12.33
C GLU A 133 13.95 21.42 11.62
N PHE A 134 13.08 20.65 12.30
CA PHE A 134 12.36 19.54 11.63
C PHE A 134 10.86 19.44 11.91
N PHE A 135 10.16 20.57 12.02
CA PHE A 135 8.68 20.59 12.01
C PHE A 135 8.12 21.79 11.22
N PRO A 136 7.67 21.61 9.96
CA PRO A 136 6.80 22.57 9.32
C PRO A 136 5.40 21.96 9.17
N PHE A 137 4.73 21.55 10.26
CA PHE A 137 3.29 21.17 10.19
C PHE A 137 2.56 21.23 11.55
N THR A 138 2.69 22.34 12.28
CA THR A 138 1.85 22.59 13.48
C THR A 138 1.37 24.04 13.59
N GLN A 139 1.01 24.68 12.48
CA GLN A 139 0.36 26.00 12.51
C GLN A 139 -1.10 25.99 12.07
N GLN A 140 -1.87 24.96 12.42
CA GLN A 140 -3.34 25.03 12.23
C GLN A 140 -4.22 24.35 13.27
N LEU A 141 -3.69 23.90 14.42
CA LEU A 141 -4.53 23.38 15.51
C LEU A 141 -4.13 23.93 16.89
N GLN A 142 -3.88 25.23 17.00
CA GLN A 142 -3.70 25.92 18.29
C GLN A 142 -5.01 26.53 18.87
N SER A 143 -6.19 26.33 18.28
CA SER A 143 -7.41 26.98 18.78
C SER A 143 -8.34 26.14 19.66
N PHE A 144 -8.05 24.85 19.93
CA PHE A 144 -9.07 23.99 20.56
C PHE A 144 -8.68 23.18 21.80
N THR A 145 -7.54 23.44 22.45
CA THR A 145 -7.16 22.67 23.64
C THR A 145 -6.96 23.59 24.85
N VAL A 146 -7.94 23.51 25.76
CA VAL A 146 -7.79 23.62 27.22
C VAL A 146 -7.68 25.03 27.83
N LYS A 147 -8.84 25.66 28.09
CA LYS A 147 -9.03 26.55 29.26
C LYS A 147 -9.28 25.73 30.53
N TYR A 148 -8.34 24.87 30.90
CA TYR A 148 -8.34 24.25 32.23
C TYR A 148 -6.93 24.34 32.82
N TYR A 149 -6.90 24.70 34.09
CA TYR A 149 -5.77 24.95 34.98
C TYR A 149 -5.16 26.35 34.93
N HIS A 150 -5.65 27.25 35.78
CA HIS A 150 -4.98 27.52 37.06
C HIS A 150 -5.95 28.15 38.08
N SER A 151 -5.66 27.83 39.34
CA SER A 151 -6.34 28.17 40.60
C SER A 151 -6.47 29.66 40.89
#